data_AF-A0A528F2D4-F1
#
_entry.id   AF-A0A528F2D4-F1
#
_cell.length_a   1.000
_cell.length_b   1.000
_cell.length_c   1.000
_cell.angle_alpha   90.00
_cell.angle_beta   90.00
_cell.angle_gamma   90.00
#
_symmetry.space_group_name_H-M   'P 1'
#
loop_
_entity.id
_entity.type
_entity.pdbx_description
1 polymer ?
#
loop_
_entity_poly.entity_id
_entity_poly.type
_entity_poly.pdbx_seq_one_letter_code
_entity_poly.pdbx_strand_id
1 'polypeptide(L)'
;MRYRTLDSKLIIDTAERLEKRVSERFPDAGLHGVAIELVSLSRDLAKAAKALEAPIWWLRGVVVTAIAAGALTFLFVGTILPLGRISGTHDAI
;
A
#
# COMPACT_ATOMS: atom_id res chain seq x y z
N MET A 1 -2.30 -10.97 13.40
CA MET A 1 -1.29 -10.11 14.07
C MET A 1 -2.00 -8.92 14.70
N ARG A 2 -2.32 -8.96 15.99
CA ARG A 2 -3.24 -8.01 16.67
C ARG A 2 -2.61 -6.63 16.99
N TYR A 3 -1.29 -6.49 16.84
CA TYR A 3 -0.52 -5.28 17.13
C TYR A 3 0.13 -4.62 15.89
N ARG A 4 -0.22 -5.03 14.67
CA ARG A 4 0.37 -4.47 13.43
C ARG A 4 -0.44 -3.34 12.81
N THR A 5 -1.65 -3.09 13.31
CA THR A 5 -2.55 -2.04 12.84
C THR A 5 -2.65 -0.98 13.92
N LEU A 6 -2.00 0.16 13.69
CA LEU A 6 -2.16 1.36 14.49
C LEU A 6 -3.34 2.16 13.94
N ASP A 7 -4.37 2.38 14.75
CA ASP A 7 -5.48 3.27 14.39
C ASP A 7 -5.10 4.71 14.68
N SER A 8 -5.00 5.52 13.63
CA SER A 8 -4.69 6.95 13.72
C SER A 8 -5.61 7.72 14.68
N LYS A 9 -6.90 7.35 14.80
CA LYS A 9 -7.83 8.02 15.71
C LYS A 9 -7.47 7.77 17.18
N LEU A 10 -7.09 6.53 17.51
CA LEU A 10 -6.70 6.18 18.87
C LEU A 10 -5.39 6.87 19.28
N ILE A 11 -4.47 7.06 18.33
CA ILE A 11 -3.22 7.81 18.55
C ILE A 11 -3.52 9.27 18.87
N ILE A 12 -4.37 9.92 18.06
CA ILE A 12 -4.74 11.32 18.26
C ILE A 12 -5.47 11.52 19.60
N ASP A 13 -6.45 10.66 19.95
CA ASP A 13 -7.16 10.73 21.24
C ASP A 13 -6.19 10.57 22.42
N THR A 14 -5.20 9.68 22.30
CA THR A 14 -4.19 9.49 23.34
C THR A 14 -3.29 10.73 23.48
N ALA A 15 -2.89 11.34 22.37
CA ALA A 15 -2.08 12.56 22.36
C ALA A 15 -2.86 13.75 22.97
N GLU A 16 -4.13 13.91 22.64
CA GLU A 16 -5.00 14.96 23.20
C GLU A 16 -5.19 14.78 24.71
N ARG A 17 -5.41 13.55 25.18
CA ARG A 17 -5.48 13.25 26.63
C ARG A 17 -4.16 13.50 27.35
N LEU A 18 -3.03 13.33 26.66
CA LEU A 18 -1.72 13.63 27.24
C LEU A 18 -1.53 15.15 27.35
N GLU A 19 -1.82 15.88 26.28
CA GLU A 19 -1.75 17.34 26.23
C GLU A 19 -2.60 17.99 27.33
N LYS A 20 -3.87 17.57 27.46
CA LYS A 20 -4.76 18.05 28.53
C LYS A 20 -4.22 17.80 29.93
N ARG A 21 -3.63 16.62 30.17
CA ARG A 21 -3.03 16.30 31.49
C ARG A 21 -1.78 17.12 31.77
N VAL A 22 -0.99 17.39 30.75
CA VAL A 22 0.19 18.25 30.86
C VAL A 22 -0.22 19.70 31.09
N SER A 23 -1.25 20.21 30.40
CA SER A 23 -1.74 21.58 30.58
C SER A 23 -2.32 21.79 31.98
N GLU A 24 -3.02 20.80 32.54
CA GLU A 24 -3.58 20.84 33.90
C GLU A 24 -2.50 20.83 35.00
N ARG A 25 -1.35 20.16 34.76
CA ARG A 25 -0.34 19.94 35.80
C ARG A 25 0.90 20.82 35.67
N PHE A 26 1.24 21.23 34.45
CA PHE A 26 2.44 22.00 34.12
C PHE A 26 2.13 23.06 33.04
N PRO A 27 1.23 24.01 33.31
CA PRO A 27 0.75 24.98 32.31
C PRO A 27 1.86 25.87 31.74
N ASP A 28 2.80 26.33 32.58
CA ASP A 28 3.91 27.22 32.18
C ASP A 28 5.22 26.49 31.87
N ALA A 29 5.20 25.16 31.82
CA ALA A 29 6.37 24.38 31.45
C ALA A 29 6.43 24.17 29.93
N GLY A 30 7.63 24.18 29.35
CA GLY A 30 7.83 23.87 27.93
C GLY A 30 7.26 22.51 27.49
N LEU A 31 6.97 21.61 28.44
CA LEU A 31 6.30 20.34 28.19
C LEU A 31 4.88 20.49 27.60
N HIS A 32 4.15 21.54 27.97
CA HIS A 32 2.82 21.81 27.39
C HIS A 32 2.93 22.12 25.89
N GLY A 33 3.91 22.93 25.49
CA GLY A 33 4.20 23.20 24.08
C GLY A 33 4.55 21.94 23.28
N VAL A 34 5.38 21.06 23.85
CA VAL A 34 5.70 19.76 23.22
C VAL A 34 4.46 18.88 23.06
N ALA A 35 3.57 18.88 24.05
CA ALA A 35 2.35 18.07 23.98
C ALA A 35 1.37 18.60 22.91
N ILE A 36 1.27 19.92 22.73
CA ILE A 36 0.52 20.53 21.63
C ILE A 36 1.12 20.12 20.28
N GLU A 37 2.44 20.21 20.13
CA GLU A 37 3.13 19.85 18.89
C GLU A 37 2.93 18.35 18.56
N LEU A 38 2.96 17.48 19.57
CA LEU A 38 2.69 16.05 19.41
C LEU A 38 1.28 15.78 18.85
N VAL A 39 0.26 16.51 19.32
CA VAL A 39 -1.11 16.40 18.81
C VAL A 39 -1.16 16.83 17.34
N SER A 40 -0.51 17.95 17.00
CA SER A 40 -0.42 18.45 15.63
C SER A 40 0.25 17.42 14.71
N LEU A 41 1.43 16.94 15.10
CA LEU A 41 2.21 15.97 14.34
C LEU A 41 1.43 14.66 14.10
N SER A 42 0.71 14.18 15.13
CA SER A 42 -0.13 12.98 15.02
C SER A 42 -1.24 13.14 13.96
N ARG A 43 -1.85 14.33 13.88
CA ARG A 43 -2.88 14.64 12.87
C ARG A 43 -2.29 14.72 11.47
N ASP A 44 -1.10 15.30 11.31
CA ASP A 44 -0.45 15.43 10.01
C ASP A 44 0.04 14.08 9.49
N LEU A 45 0.62 13.24 10.35
CA LEU A 45 0.98 11.87 10.02
C LEU A 45 -0.25 11.04 9.62
N ALA A 46 -1.38 11.19 10.32
CA ALA A 46 -2.62 10.51 9.95
C ALA A 46 -3.11 10.90 8.54
N LYS A 47 -3.04 12.18 8.19
CA LYS A 47 -3.38 12.67 6.84
C LYS A 47 -2.42 12.12 5.79
N ALA A 48 -1.11 12.15 6.07
CA ALA A 48 -0.09 11.64 5.16
C ALA A 48 -0.26 10.13 4.93
N ALA A 49 -0.43 9.35 6.00
CA ALA A 49 -0.68 7.91 5.91
C ALA A 49 -1.93 7.60 5.07
N LYS A 50 -3.03 8.33 5.28
CA LYS A 50 -4.25 8.18 4.48
C LYS A 50 -4.03 8.53 3.00
N ALA A 51 -3.19 9.52 2.70
CA ALA A 51 -2.83 9.85 1.33
C ALA A 51 -1.97 8.76 0.67
N LEU A 52 -1.07 8.13 1.43
CA LEU A 52 -0.25 6.99 0.96
C LEU A 52 -1.07 5.70 0.79
N GLU A 53 -2.15 5.53 1.56
CA GLU A 53 -3.03 4.36 1.45
C GLU A 53 -3.81 4.35 0.12
N ALA A 54 -3.88 5.48 -0.59
CA ALA A 54 -4.57 5.57 -1.85
C ALA A 54 -4.00 4.55 -2.87
N PRO A 55 -4.83 3.66 -3.43
CA PRO A 55 -4.36 2.66 -4.38
C PRO A 55 -3.80 3.31 -5.64
N ILE A 56 -2.61 2.87 -6.05
CA ILE A 56 -1.90 3.37 -7.24
C ILE A 56 -2.55 2.79 -8.50
N TRP A 57 -3.65 3.40 -8.95
CA TRP A 57 -4.43 2.91 -10.09
C TRP A 57 -3.65 2.85 -11.41
N TRP A 58 -2.74 3.80 -11.65
CA TRP A 58 -1.92 3.81 -12.87
C TRP A 58 -1.00 2.58 -12.95
N LEU A 59 -0.43 2.17 -11.81
CA LEU A 59 0.44 1.00 -11.73
C LEU A 59 -0.35 -0.28 -12.05
N ARG A 60 -1.58 -0.38 -11.54
CA ARG A 60 -2.49 -1.48 -11.91
C ARG A 60 -2.73 -1.54 -13.42
N GLY A 61 -2.90 -0.39 -14.07
CA GLY A 61 -3.04 -0.31 -15.53
C GLY A 61 -1.81 -0.84 -16.28
N VAL A 62 -0.61 -0.46 -15.83
CA VAL A 62 0.66 -0.96 -16.41
C VAL A 62 0.77 -2.48 -16.27
N VAL A 63 0.46 -3.01 -15.09
CA VAL A 63 0.50 -4.47 -14.83
C VAL A 63 -0.47 -5.22 -15.74
N VAL A 64 -1.73 -4.76 -15.84
CA VAL A 64 -2.74 -5.37 -16.72
C VAL A 64 -2.27 -5.35 -18.18
N THR A 65 -1.72 -4.23 -18.63
CA THR A 65 -1.21 -4.07 -20.00
C THR A 65 -0.06 -5.04 -20.28
N ALA A 66 0.89 -5.18 -19.34
CA ALA A 66 2.00 -6.10 -19.47
C ALA A 66 1.52 -7.56 -19.55
N ILE A 67 0.56 -7.95 -18.71
CA ILE A 67 -0.04 -9.30 -18.73
C ILE A 67 -0.74 -9.56 -20.08
N ALA A 68 -1.54 -8.60 -20.56
CA ALA A 68 -2.25 -8.73 -21.84
C ALA A 68 -1.27 -8.87 -23.01
N ALA A 69 -0.21 -8.06 -23.06
CA ALA A 69 0.82 -8.15 -24.08
C ALA A 69 1.53 -9.51 -24.07
N GLY A 70 1.85 -10.04 -22.89
CA GLY A 70 2.43 -11.38 -22.75
C GLY A 70 1.49 -12.48 -23.25
N ALA A 71 0.21 -12.42 -22.87
CA ALA A 71 -0.80 -13.38 -23.33
C ALA A 71 -0.99 -13.35 -24.86
N LEU A 72 -1.06 -12.15 -25.45
CA LEU A 72 -1.15 -11.97 -26.90
C LEU A 72 0.07 -12.53 -27.62
N THR A 73 1.27 -12.27 -27.09
CA THR A 73 2.52 -12.83 -27.65
C THR A 73 2.50 -14.35 -27.60
N PHE A 74 2.05 -14.94 -26.49
CA PHE A 74 1.96 -16.38 -26.33
C PHE A 74 0.96 -17.02 -27.30
N LEU A 75 -0.21 -16.40 -27.47
CA LEU A 75 -1.22 -16.83 -28.45
C LEU A 75 -0.66 -16.77 -29.87
N PHE A 76 0.00 -15.65 -30.22
CA PHE A 76 0.61 -15.46 -31.53
C PHE A 76 1.67 -16.52 -31.85
N VAL A 77 2.59 -16.79 -30.91
CA VAL A 77 3.60 -17.85 -31.08
C VAL A 77 2.95 -19.24 -31.16
N GLY A 78 1.95 -19.51 -30.33
CA GLY A 78 1.19 -20.76 -30.36
C GLY A 78 0.46 -20.99 -31.69
N THR A 79 -0.03 -19.92 -32.34
CA THR A 79 -0.63 -20.03 -33.69
C THR A 79 0.40 -20.25 -34.80
N ILE A 80 1.65 -19.81 -34.62
CA ILE A 80 2.71 -19.92 -35.63
C ILE A 80 3.40 -21.29 -35.58
N LEU A 81 3.50 -21.92 -34.41
CA LEU A 81 4.04 -23.28 -34.28
C LEU A 81 2.96 -24.30 -34.66
N PRO A 82 2.99 -24.92 -35.84
CA PRO A 82 2.05 -25.98 -36.18
C PRO A 82 2.51 -27.22 -35.40
N LEU A 83 1.87 -27.48 -34.26
CA LEU A 83 2.05 -28.69 -33.46
C LEU A 83 1.78 -29.99 -34.27
N GLY A 84 1.26 -29.87 -35.49
CA GLY A 84 1.00 -30.98 -36.42
C GLY A 84 2.22 -31.65 -37.06
N ARG A 85 3.46 -31.18 -36.86
CA ARG A 85 4.66 -31.82 -37.46
C ARG A 85 5.31 -32.92 -36.61
N ILE A 86 4.85 -33.16 -35.37
CA ILE A 86 5.50 -34.11 -34.44
C ILE A 86 4.86 -35.53 -34.49
N SER A 87 3.77 -35.74 -35.22
CA SER A 87 3.12 -37.06 -35.34
C SER A 87 3.59 -37.92 -36.53
N GLY A 88 4.61 -37.52 -37.29
CA GLY A 88 4.96 -38.14 -38.58
C GLY A 88 6.09 -39.18 -38.61
N THR A 89 6.71 -39.55 -37.49
CA THR A 89 7.88 -40.46 -37.50
C THR A 89 7.64 -41.71 -36.63
N HIS A 90 6.54 -42.42 -36.87
CA HIS A 90 6.35 -43.80 -36.38
C HIS A 90 6.01 -44.81 -37.48
N ASP A 91 5.89 -44.38 -38.74
CA ASP A 91 5.61 -45.25 -39.91
C ASP A 91 6.82 -45.32 -40.87
N ALA A 92 7.99 -45.64 -40.34
CA ALA A 92 9.13 -46.07 -41.16
C ALA A 92 9.76 -47.29 -40.51
N ILE A 93 9.04 -48.41 -40.64
CA ILE A 93 9.57 -49.78 -40.58
C ILE A 93 10.12 -50.09 -41.97
#